data_AF-A0A918I387-F1
#
_entry.id   AF-A0A918I387-F1
#
_cell.length_a   1.000
_cell.length_b   1.000
_cell.length_c   1.000
_cell.angle_alpha   90.00
_cell.angle_beta   90.00
_cell.angle_gamma   90.00
#
_symmetry.space_group_name_H-M   'P 1'
#
loop_
_entity.id
_entity.type
_entity.pdbx_description
1 polymer ?
#
loop_
_entity_poly.entity_id
_entity_poly.type
_entity_poly.pdbx_seq_one_letter_code
_entity_poly.pdbx_strand_id
1 'polypeptide(L)'
;MQPGQTPPASSRLVTRREAEPLLGYASGSLKVVMQQQRGRWPEPVACRVRGRALLWNLEELLAAGRGQQGGLRSRRPGGADPDGLVTCLICGRRFRSLGPHLARIHHVTAAEYRAEHQLPASATLMATDTRLGLSTARIDAITEQPELIERMRAANLPASELSRRSTEARSGTDSLPVVRASRRAGALRTLPAAQQARRDALEAVARAAGFASMADAIENTRDLPSRAAAERIGVGASTVKRWRQRKPA
;
A
#
# COMPACT_ATOMS: atom_id res chain seq x y z
N MET A 1 -24.90 -2.31 32.62
CA MET A 1 -25.58 -1.11 32.06
C MET A 1 -26.75 -0.81 32.96
N GLN A 2 -26.82 0.38 33.56
CA GLN A 2 -27.96 0.77 34.39
C GLN A 2 -29.12 1.19 33.48
N PRO A 3 -30.29 0.51 33.53
CA PRO A 3 -31.48 0.97 32.85
C PRO A 3 -32.06 2.17 33.63
N GLY A 4 -31.92 3.39 33.11
CA GLY A 4 -32.55 4.56 33.73
C GLY A 4 -31.91 5.93 33.52
N GLN A 5 -30.78 6.06 32.81
CA GLN A 5 -30.31 7.38 32.40
C GLN A 5 -31.18 7.92 31.27
N THR A 6 -32.14 8.77 31.62
CA THR A 6 -32.86 9.63 30.68
C THR A 6 -31.81 10.47 29.94
N PRO A 7 -31.67 10.32 28.61
CA PRO A 7 -30.68 11.09 27.86
C PRO A 7 -30.96 12.59 28.00
N PRO A 8 -29.92 13.45 28.01
CA PRO A 8 -30.12 14.90 28.08
C PRO A 8 -31.04 15.36 26.94
N ALA A 9 -32.02 16.20 27.29
CA ALA A 9 -33.22 16.53 26.51
C ALA A 9 -32.98 17.31 25.19
N SER A 10 -31.79 17.26 24.60
CA SER A 10 -31.45 17.96 23.35
C SER A 10 -30.55 17.16 22.40
N SER A 11 -30.51 15.84 22.53
CA SER A 11 -29.76 15.00 21.58
C SER A 11 -30.41 15.02 20.19
N ARG A 12 -29.77 15.72 19.24
CA ARG A 12 -30.25 15.79 17.84
C ARG A 12 -30.17 14.42 17.18
N LEU A 13 -31.33 13.86 16.82
CA LEU A 13 -31.42 12.63 16.05
C LEU A 13 -31.20 12.89 14.56
N VAL A 14 -30.29 12.13 13.97
CA VAL A 14 -29.96 12.22 12.54
C VAL A 14 -30.02 10.84 11.89
N THR A 15 -30.39 10.81 10.62
CA THR A 15 -30.15 9.65 9.77
C THR A 15 -28.67 9.53 9.46
N ARG A 16 -28.21 8.33 9.12
CA ARG A 16 -26.84 8.11 8.65
C ARG A 16 -26.45 9.04 7.49
N ARG A 17 -27.37 9.28 6.55
CA ARG A 17 -27.11 10.14 5.37
C ARG A 17 -26.92 11.60 5.76
N GLU A 18 -27.65 12.09 6.75
CA GLU A 18 -27.47 13.44 7.30
C GLU A 18 -26.16 13.57 8.09
N ALA A 19 -25.71 12.49 8.74
CA ALA A 19 -24.46 12.46 9.51
C ALA A 19 -23.20 12.40 8.64
N GLU A 20 -23.27 11.85 7.42
CA GLU A 20 -22.14 11.71 6.49
C GLU A 20 -21.32 13.00 6.31
N PRO A 21 -21.90 14.14 5.87
CA PRO A 21 -21.14 15.37 5.68
C PRO A 21 -20.60 15.94 6.99
N LEU A 22 -21.32 15.75 8.11
CA LEU A 22 -20.90 16.23 9.43
C LEU A 22 -19.66 15.49 9.97
N LEU A 23 -19.50 14.24 9.55
CA LEU A 23 -18.37 13.37 9.89
C LEU A 23 -17.26 13.40 8.82
N GLY A 24 -17.43 14.18 7.74
CA GLY A 24 -16.48 14.27 6.63
C GLY A 24 -16.50 13.06 5.67
N TYR A 25 -17.50 12.19 5.74
CA TYR A 25 -17.66 11.07 4.81
C TYR A 25 -18.37 11.50 3.53
N ALA A 26 -17.92 10.97 2.39
CA ALA A 26 -18.66 11.07 1.14
C ALA A 26 -19.99 10.29 1.21
N SER A 27 -20.95 10.68 0.36
CA SER A 27 -22.28 10.08 0.40
C SER A 27 -22.23 8.56 0.20
N GLY A 28 -22.91 7.83 1.09
CA GLY A 28 -22.95 6.37 1.12
C GLY A 28 -21.73 5.69 1.78
N SER A 29 -20.64 6.42 2.05
CA SER A 29 -19.41 5.82 2.59
C SER A 29 -19.55 5.42 4.05
N LEU A 30 -20.27 6.21 4.85
CA LEU A 30 -20.46 5.93 6.28
C LEU A 30 -21.17 4.59 6.50
N LYS A 31 -22.11 4.20 5.63
CA LYS A 31 -22.77 2.89 5.70
C LYS A 31 -21.76 1.76 5.79
N VAL A 32 -20.78 1.77 4.91
CA VAL A 32 -19.89 0.62 4.77
C VAL A 32 -18.84 0.62 5.86
N VAL A 33 -18.36 1.81 6.26
CA VAL A 33 -17.49 1.95 7.44
C VAL A 33 -18.17 1.40 8.69
N MET A 34 -19.44 1.74 8.91
CA MET A 34 -20.23 1.21 10.03
C MET A 34 -20.37 -0.31 9.97
N GLN A 35 -20.61 -0.87 8.78
CA GLN A 35 -20.74 -2.32 8.59
C GLN A 35 -19.43 -3.08 8.79
N GLN A 36 -18.29 -2.48 8.49
CA GLN A 36 -16.97 -3.08 8.66
C GLN A 36 -16.49 -3.00 10.11
N GLN A 37 -16.89 -1.96 10.83
CA GLN A 37 -16.49 -1.70 12.21
C GLN A 37 -17.67 -1.97 13.16
N ARG A 38 -18.30 -3.15 13.02
CA ARG A 38 -19.40 -3.55 13.92
C ARG A 38 -18.93 -3.53 15.36
N GLY A 39 -19.77 -3.02 16.26
CA GLY A 39 -19.44 -2.85 17.68
C GLY A 39 -18.70 -1.55 18.02
N ARG A 40 -18.20 -0.80 17.04
CA ARG A 40 -17.61 0.53 17.28
C ARG A 40 -18.64 1.65 17.29
N TRP A 41 -19.63 1.55 16.41
CA TRP A 41 -20.61 2.61 16.22
C TRP A 41 -21.78 2.44 17.18
N PRO A 42 -22.39 3.53 17.66
CA PRO A 42 -23.57 3.44 18.50
C PRO A 42 -24.71 2.74 17.75
N GLU A 43 -25.49 1.95 18.48
CA GLU A 43 -26.71 1.36 17.97
C GLU A 43 -27.72 2.46 17.61
N PRO A 44 -28.59 2.26 16.62
CA PRO A 44 -29.63 3.23 16.29
C PRO A 44 -30.60 3.36 17.48
N VAL A 45 -30.86 4.60 17.89
CA VAL A 45 -31.72 4.92 19.04
C VAL A 45 -33.19 4.95 18.68
N ALA A 46 -33.52 5.12 17.40
CA ALA A 46 -34.89 5.13 16.90
C ALA A 46 -34.96 4.73 15.43
N CYS A 47 -36.18 4.53 14.93
CA CYS A 47 -36.46 4.30 13.51
C CYS A 47 -37.61 5.20 13.07
N ARG A 48 -37.44 5.95 11.97
CA ARG A 48 -38.56 6.67 11.33
C ARG A 48 -39.46 5.66 10.63
N VAL A 49 -40.70 5.55 11.11
CA VAL A 49 -41.73 4.65 10.55
C VAL A 49 -41.94 4.91 9.06
N ARG A 50 -42.01 6.20 8.67
CA ARG A 50 -42.13 6.61 7.27
C ARG A 50 -40.73 6.68 6.64
N GLY A 51 -40.39 5.67 5.83
CA GLY A 51 -39.12 5.57 5.11
C GLY A 51 -38.09 4.60 5.70
N ARG A 52 -38.41 3.92 6.82
CA ARG A 52 -37.56 2.90 7.47
C ARG A 52 -36.12 3.38 7.70
N ALA A 53 -35.95 4.66 8.01
CA ALA A 53 -34.65 5.24 8.25
C ALA A 53 -34.30 5.11 9.73
N LEU A 54 -33.22 4.39 10.02
CA LEU A 54 -32.63 4.34 11.34
C LEU A 54 -32.12 5.74 11.72
N LEU A 55 -32.29 6.09 13.00
CA LEU A 55 -31.86 7.34 13.59
C LEU A 55 -30.81 7.07 14.65
N TRP A 56 -29.80 7.92 14.69
CA TRP A 56 -28.72 7.88 15.64
C TRP A 56 -28.63 9.20 16.39
N ASN A 57 -28.11 9.15 17.61
CA ASN A 57 -27.69 10.35 18.32
C ASN A 57 -26.47 10.96 17.59
N LEU A 58 -26.60 12.21 17.13
CA LEU A 58 -25.52 12.88 16.39
C LEU A 58 -24.25 13.01 17.23
N GLU A 59 -24.36 13.31 18.52
CA GLU A 59 -23.19 13.52 19.39
C GLU A 59 -22.41 12.23 19.59
N GLU A 60 -23.10 11.11 19.80
CA GLU A 60 -22.49 9.77 19.89
C GLU A 60 -21.83 9.37 18.58
N LEU A 61 -22.45 9.65 17.43
CA LEU A 61 -21.84 9.43 16.12
C LEU A 61 -20.56 10.26 15.94
N LEU A 62 -20.61 11.55 16.29
CA LEU A 62 -19.44 12.44 16.23
C LEU A 62 -18.34 11.97 17.18
N ALA A 63 -18.67 11.53 18.39
CA ALA A 63 -17.71 10.98 19.34
C ALA A 63 -17.05 9.70 18.80
N ALA A 64 -17.84 8.75 18.28
CA ALA A 64 -17.33 7.51 17.67
C ALA A 64 -16.45 7.78 16.44
N GLY A 65 -16.81 8.80 15.64
CA GLY A 65 -16.04 9.25 14.48
C GLY A 65 -14.73 9.95 14.86
N ARG A 66 -14.72 10.75 15.93
CA ARG A 66 -13.55 11.51 16.42
C ARG A 66 -12.50 10.65 17.11
N GLY A 67 -12.85 9.48 17.65
CA GLY A 67 -11.93 8.56 18.34
C GLY A 67 -10.69 8.13 17.54
N GLN A 68 -10.59 8.46 16.25
CA GLN A 68 -9.42 8.24 15.41
C GLN A 68 -8.52 9.48 15.17
N GLN A 69 -8.98 10.69 15.47
CA GLN A 69 -8.19 11.90 15.18
C GLN A 69 -7.01 12.08 16.15
N GLY A 70 -7.08 11.53 17.37
CA GLY A 70 -6.06 11.71 18.41
C GLY A 70 -4.97 10.63 18.48
N GLY A 71 -5.12 9.52 17.75
CA GLY A 71 -4.24 8.35 17.89
C GLY A 71 -3.55 8.01 16.57
N LEU A 72 -2.27 8.38 16.46
CA LEU A 72 -1.33 7.95 15.43
C LEU A 72 -1.59 8.58 14.05
N ARG A 73 -0.82 9.64 13.76
CA ARG A 73 -0.38 9.95 12.39
C ARG A 73 -0.07 8.65 11.69
N SER A 74 -0.79 8.37 10.60
CA SER A 74 -0.58 7.24 9.71
C SER A 74 0.92 7.14 9.37
N ARG A 75 1.66 6.31 10.12
CA ARG A 75 3.03 5.90 9.77
C ARG A 75 3.00 4.85 8.65
N ARG A 76 1.90 4.74 7.90
CA ARG A 76 1.83 3.88 6.73
C ARG A 76 2.10 4.71 5.47
N PRO A 77 3.08 4.31 4.64
CA PRO A 77 3.33 4.88 3.31
C PRO A 77 2.19 4.68 2.29
N GLY A 78 0.96 4.40 2.73
CA GLY A 78 -0.14 3.88 1.94
C GLY A 78 -1.38 4.77 1.84
N GLY A 79 -1.27 6.07 2.17
CA GLY A 79 -2.28 7.09 1.81
C GLY A 79 -3.69 6.97 2.40
N ALA A 80 -4.05 5.85 3.04
CA ALA A 80 -5.34 5.67 3.69
C ALA A 80 -5.29 6.07 5.17
N ASP A 81 -6.34 6.73 5.61
CA ASP A 81 -6.61 7.10 6.99
C ASP A 81 -6.88 5.87 7.87
N PRO A 82 -6.90 6.02 9.21
CA PRO A 82 -7.09 4.89 10.12
C PRO A 82 -8.40 4.10 9.93
N ASP A 83 -9.43 4.70 9.33
CA ASP A 83 -10.70 4.05 8.98
C ASP A 83 -10.64 3.28 7.65
N GLY A 84 -9.49 3.30 6.97
CA GLY A 84 -9.28 2.65 5.68
C GLY A 84 -9.67 3.50 4.48
N LEU A 85 -10.27 4.68 4.66
CA LEU A 85 -10.63 5.60 3.57
C LEU A 85 -9.45 6.49 3.18
N VAL A 86 -9.59 7.21 2.06
CA VAL A 86 -8.61 8.19 1.59
C VAL A 86 -9.24 9.58 1.61
N THR A 87 -8.61 10.52 2.30
CA THR A 87 -9.02 11.93 2.32
C THR A 87 -8.55 12.67 1.06
N CYS A 88 -9.45 13.39 0.41
CA CYS A 88 -9.11 14.35 -0.64
C CYS A 88 -8.47 15.59 0.01
N LEU A 89 -7.28 15.97 -0.44
CA LEU A 89 -6.52 17.10 0.08
C LEU A 89 -7.02 18.46 -0.43
N ILE A 90 -7.86 18.48 -1.47
CA ILE A 90 -8.50 19.70 -1.99
C ILE A 90 -9.75 20.04 -1.17
N CYS A 91 -10.65 19.07 -0.94
CA CYS A 91 -11.94 19.33 -0.29
C CYS A 91 -12.09 18.76 1.13
N GLY A 92 -11.10 18.02 1.65
CA GLY A 92 -11.10 17.43 2.98
C GLY A 92 -12.07 16.25 3.18
N ARG A 93 -12.81 15.84 2.14
CA ARG A 93 -13.79 14.74 2.24
C ARG A 93 -13.12 13.37 2.08
N ARG A 94 -13.71 12.35 2.70
CA ARG A 94 -13.19 10.97 2.73
C ARG A 94 -13.90 10.08 1.73
N PHE A 95 -13.13 9.31 0.96
CA PHE A 95 -13.63 8.46 -0.12
C PHE A 95 -12.97 7.07 -0.12
N ARG A 96 -13.64 6.12 -0.77
CA ARG A 96 -13.06 4.80 -1.08
C ARG A 96 -12.12 4.81 -2.28
N SER A 97 -12.36 5.70 -3.22
CA SER A 97 -11.51 5.93 -4.38
C SER A 97 -11.59 7.39 -4.74
N LEU A 98 -10.45 8.07 -4.77
CA LEU A 98 -10.39 9.46 -5.20
C LEU A 98 -10.47 9.57 -6.73
N GLY A 99 -10.13 8.55 -7.50
CA GLY A 99 -10.08 8.64 -8.98
C GLY A 99 -11.34 9.24 -9.60
N PRO A 100 -12.53 8.63 -9.40
CA PRO A 100 -13.79 9.18 -9.90
C PRO A 100 -14.15 10.55 -9.31
N HIS A 101 -13.76 10.82 -8.06
CA HIS A 101 -14.03 12.09 -7.39
C HIS A 101 -13.18 13.23 -7.98
N LEU A 102 -11.88 13.01 -8.17
CA LEU A 102 -10.95 13.97 -8.76
C LEU A 102 -11.41 14.35 -10.17
N ALA A 103 -11.77 13.36 -10.99
CA ALA A 103 -12.22 13.61 -12.36
C ALA A 103 -13.53 14.42 -12.43
N ARG A 104 -14.50 14.14 -11.55
CA ARG A 104 -15.85 14.74 -11.61
C ARG A 104 -15.98 16.07 -10.88
N ILE A 105 -15.27 16.22 -9.76
CA ILE A 105 -15.43 17.37 -8.86
C ILE A 105 -14.29 18.37 -9.00
N HIS A 106 -13.06 17.88 -9.19
CA HIS A 106 -11.87 18.72 -9.25
C HIS A 106 -11.32 18.87 -10.66
N HIS A 107 -11.85 18.13 -11.64
CA HIS A 107 -11.39 18.12 -13.03
C HIS A 107 -9.87 17.91 -13.18
N VAL A 108 -9.26 17.20 -12.23
CA VAL A 108 -7.83 16.84 -12.26
C VAL A 108 -7.66 15.33 -12.38
N THR A 109 -6.59 14.94 -13.05
CA THR A 109 -6.14 13.56 -13.12
C THR A 109 -5.47 13.13 -11.82
N ALA A 110 -5.36 11.81 -11.61
CA ALA A 110 -4.61 11.26 -10.49
C ALA A 110 -3.10 11.59 -10.52
N ALA A 111 -2.53 11.88 -11.70
CA ALA A 111 -1.14 12.27 -11.82
C ALA A 111 -0.93 13.72 -11.38
N GLU A 112 -1.76 14.65 -11.88
CA GLU A 112 -1.75 16.05 -11.49
C GLU A 112 -1.98 16.23 -9.99
N TYR A 113 -3.00 15.57 -9.45
CA TYR A 113 -3.29 15.60 -8.01
C TYR A 113 -2.10 15.17 -7.15
N ARG A 114 -1.34 14.15 -7.58
CA ARG A 114 -0.14 13.72 -6.85
C ARG A 114 0.98 14.73 -6.95
N ALA A 115 1.20 15.31 -8.13
CA ALA A 115 2.22 16.32 -8.33
C ALA A 115 1.94 17.57 -7.47
N GLU A 116 0.71 18.07 -7.51
CA GLU A 116 0.24 19.24 -6.76
C GLU A 116 0.43 19.07 -5.25
N HIS A 117 0.10 17.89 -4.73
CA HIS A 117 0.21 17.60 -3.29
C HIS A 117 1.51 16.88 -2.89
N GLN A 118 2.52 16.87 -3.76
CA GLN A 118 3.83 16.25 -3.52
C GLN A 118 3.75 14.80 -3.02
N LEU A 119 2.77 14.06 -3.53
CA LEU A 119 2.57 12.66 -3.21
C LEU A 119 3.47 11.77 -4.08
N PRO A 120 4.04 10.68 -3.55
CA PRO A 120 4.73 9.67 -4.37
C PRO A 120 3.84 9.17 -5.51
N ALA A 121 4.40 8.88 -6.68
CA ALA A 121 3.65 8.25 -7.78
C ALA A 121 2.95 6.94 -7.35
N SER A 122 3.54 6.21 -6.40
CA SER A 122 2.97 4.99 -5.81
C SER A 122 1.94 5.23 -4.70
N ALA A 123 1.64 6.49 -4.36
CA ALA A 123 0.61 6.80 -3.38
C ALA A 123 -0.74 6.28 -3.86
N THR A 124 -1.35 5.44 -3.04
CA THR A 124 -2.66 4.86 -3.30
C THR A 124 -3.74 5.90 -3.06
N LEU A 125 -4.50 6.19 -4.10
CA LEU A 125 -5.66 7.07 -4.07
C LEU A 125 -6.97 6.28 -3.87
N MET A 126 -6.86 5.10 -3.26
CA MET A 126 -7.95 4.17 -3.00
C MET A 126 -7.80 3.57 -1.62
N ALA A 127 -8.94 3.28 -1.01
CA ALA A 127 -9.06 2.61 0.27
C ALA A 127 -8.45 1.20 0.21
N THR A 128 -7.88 0.76 1.33
CA THR A 128 -7.13 -0.51 1.39
C THR A 128 -8.03 -1.71 1.12
N ASP A 129 -9.24 -1.71 1.68
CA ASP A 129 -10.26 -2.75 1.48
C ASP A 129 -10.69 -2.85 0.01
N THR A 130 -10.89 -1.71 -0.65
CA THR A 130 -11.28 -1.61 -2.05
C THR A 130 -10.17 -2.17 -2.94
N ARG A 131 -8.91 -1.85 -2.63
CA ARG A 131 -7.75 -2.42 -3.33
C ARG A 131 -7.66 -3.94 -3.14
N LEU A 132 -7.87 -4.44 -1.92
CA LEU A 132 -7.86 -5.88 -1.64
C LEU A 132 -8.99 -6.60 -2.38
N GLY A 133 -10.22 -6.07 -2.32
CA GLY A 133 -11.36 -6.64 -3.03
C GLY A 133 -11.16 -6.71 -4.54
N LEU A 134 -10.60 -5.66 -5.16
CA LEU A 134 -10.23 -5.68 -6.58
C LEU A 134 -9.12 -6.69 -6.89
N SER A 135 -8.15 -6.85 -5.98
CA SER A 135 -7.09 -7.85 -6.13
C SER A 135 -7.65 -9.27 -6.07
N THR A 136 -8.52 -9.56 -5.09
CA THR A 136 -9.19 -10.86 -4.95
C THR A 136 -10.05 -11.15 -6.17
N ALA A 137 -10.94 -10.24 -6.57
CA ALA A 137 -11.78 -10.41 -7.75
C ALA A 137 -10.95 -10.65 -9.03
N ARG A 138 -9.78 -10.02 -9.15
CA ARG A 138 -8.86 -10.28 -10.27
C ARG A 138 -8.22 -11.66 -10.20
N ILE A 139 -7.82 -12.12 -9.02
CA ILE A 139 -7.28 -13.47 -8.82
C ILE A 139 -8.35 -14.52 -9.13
N ASP A 140 -9.57 -14.31 -8.64
CA ASP A 140 -10.71 -15.20 -8.89
C ASP A 140 -11.01 -15.26 -10.39
N ALA A 141 -11.09 -14.10 -11.07
CA ALA A 141 -11.28 -14.05 -12.52
C ALA A 141 -10.17 -14.76 -13.30
N ILE A 142 -8.91 -14.63 -12.87
CA ILE A 142 -7.78 -15.35 -13.49
C ILE A 142 -7.89 -16.87 -13.26
N THR A 143 -8.38 -17.27 -12.08
CA THR A 143 -8.55 -18.68 -11.72
C THR A 143 -9.70 -19.31 -12.50
N GLU A 144 -10.81 -18.61 -12.65
CA GLU A 144 -11.99 -19.04 -13.42
C GLU A 144 -11.73 -19.03 -14.94
N GLN A 145 -10.88 -18.13 -15.43
CA GLN A 145 -10.60 -17.92 -16.85
C GLN A 145 -9.08 -17.85 -17.10
N PRO A 146 -8.36 -18.98 -17.17
CA PRO A 146 -6.91 -18.99 -17.40
C PRO A 146 -6.49 -18.28 -18.70
N GLU A 147 -7.33 -18.29 -19.73
CA GLU A 147 -7.11 -17.58 -21.00
C GLU A 147 -7.09 -16.05 -20.85
N LEU A 148 -7.62 -15.53 -19.74
CA LEU A 148 -7.48 -14.12 -19.38
C LEU A 148 -5.99 -13.76 -19.18
N ILE A 149 -5.18 -14.66 -18.63
CA ILE A 149 -3.73 -14.43 -18.47
C ILE A 149 -3.08 -14.24 -19.84
N GLU A 150 -3.40 -15.11 -20.81
CA GLU A 150 -2.81 -15.03 -22.15
C GLU A 150 -3.23 -13.75 -22.87
N ARG A 151 -4.50 -13.35 -22.76
CA ARG A 151 -4.97 -12.05 -23.28
C ARG A 151 -4.22 -10.87 -22.63
N MET A 152 -4.02 -10.92 -21.31
CA MET A 152 -3.28 -9.88 -20.60
C MET A 152 -1.80 -9.85 -20.99
N ARG A 153 -1.17 -11.01 -21.22
CA ARG A 153 0.21 -11.11 -21.71
C ARG A 153 0.33 -10.56 -23.12
N ALA A 154 -0.59 -10.91 -24.01
CA ALA A 154 -0.62 -10.40 -25.38
C ALA A 154 -0.83 -8.88 -25.45
N ALA A 155 -1.60 -8.32 -24.50
CA ALA A 155 -1.82 -6.88 -24.40
C ALA A 155 -0.69 -6.12 -23.68
N ASN A 156 0.25 -6.82 -23.04
CA ASN A 156 1.34 -6.15 -22.33
C ASN A 156 2.37 -5.59 -23.32
N LEU A 157 2.84 -4.38 -23.03
CA LEU A 157 3.96 -3.79 -23.74
C LEU A 157 5.25 -4.60 -23.48
N PRO A 158 6.23 -4.54 -24.39
CA PRO A 158 7.54 -5.11 -24.15
C PRO A 158 8.13 -4.64 -22.81
N ALA A 159 8.87 -5.51 -22.12
CA ALA A 159 9.40 -5.22 -20.79
C ALA A 159 10.28 -3.95 -20.75
N SER A 160 11.04 -3.68 -21.82
CA SER A 160 11.83 -2.46 -21.97
C SER A 160 10.96 -1.20 -21.97
N GLU A 161 9.85 -1.23 -22.70
CA GLU A 161 8.90 -0.12 -22.79
C GLU A 161 8.14 0.09 -21.47
N LEU A 162 7.73 -0.99 -20.80
CA LEU A 162 7.17 -0.89 -19.44
C LEU A 162 8.15 -0.26 -18.46
N SER A 163 9.44 -0.63 -18.55
CA SER A 163 10.50 -0.07 -17.71
C SER A 163 10.74 1.41 -18.00
N ARG A 164 10.75 1.80 -19.28
CA ARG A 164 10.83 3.20 -19.72
C ARG A 164 9.67 4.02 -19.16
N ARG A 165 8.42 3.60 -19.40
CA ARG A 165 7.22 4.29 -18.88
C ARG A 165 7.19 4.38 -17.37
N SER A 166 7.59 3.32 -16.67
CA SER A 166 7.69 3.31 -15.21
C SER A 166 8.75 4.29 -14.69
N THR A 167 9.86 4.45 -15.42
CA THR A 167 10.91 5.41 -15.07
C THR A 167 10.43 6.84 -15.33
N GLU A 168 9.79 7.10 -16.47
CA GLU A 168 9.19 8.39 -16.82
C GLU A 168 8.10 8.81 -15.83
N ALA A 169 7.20 7.91 -15.45
CA ALA A 169 6.14 8.20 -14.48
C ALA A 169 6.68 8.54 -13.08
N ARG A 170 7.90 8.08 -12.76
CA ARG A 170 8.53 8.31 -11.46
C ARG A 170 9.46 9.52 -11.45
N SER A 171 10.08 9.86 -12.57
CA SER A 171 11.11 10.90 -12.68
C SER A 171 10.70 12.23 -12.04
N GLY A 172 9.44 12.65 -12.22
CA GLY A 172 8.90 13.89 -11.64
C GLY A 172 8.75 13.88 -10.11
N THR A 173 8.79 12.71 -9.46
CA THR A 173 8.64 12.57 -8.00
C THR A 173 9.89 12.02 -7.30
N ASP A 174 10.89 11.55 -8.05
CA ASP A 174 12.07 10.86 -7.53
C ASP A 174 12.95 11.73 -6.62
N SER A 175 12.96 13.04 -6.86
CA SER A 175 13.71 14.00 -6.07
C SER A 175 13.02 14.39 -4.77
N LEU A 176 11.71 14.11 -4.61
CA LEU A 176 10.95 14.56 -3.45
C LEU A 176 11.48 13.93 -2.14
N PRO A 177 11.71 14.72 -1.08
CA PRO A 177 12.23 14.22 0.19
C PRO A 177 11.39 13.06 0.76
N VAL A 178 10.06 13.15 0.66
CA VAL A 178 9.14 12.09 1.12
C VAL A 178 9.32 10.78 0.36
N VAL A 179 9.58 10.85 -0.96
CA VAL A 179 9.83 9.67 -1.80
C VAL A 179 11.17 9.03 -1.45
N ARG A 180 12.22 9.85 -1.29
CA ARG A 180 13.56 9.38 -0.87
C ARG A 180 13.52 8.72 0.51
N ALA A 181 12.83 9.34 1.47
CA ALA A 181 12.66 8.79 2.82
C ALA A 181 11.90 7.45 2.78
N SER A 182 10.80 7.38 2.02
CA SER A 182 10.02 6.15 1.84
C SER A 182 10.87 5.02 1.21
N ARG A 183 11.63 5.33 0.16
CA ARG A 183 12.56 4.38 -0.48
C ARG A 183 13.64 3.90 0.49
N ARG A 184 14.26 4.81 1.24
CA ARG A 184 15.26 4.46 2.26
C ARG A 184 14.66 3.54 3.32
N ALA A 185 13.47 3.84 3.82
CA ALA A 185 12.79 2.99 4.79
C ALA A 185 12.45 1.60 4.21
N GLY A 186 11.99 1.54 2.96
CA GLY A 186 11.76 0.28 2.24
C GLY A 186 13.04 -0.53 2.04
N ALA A 187 14.12 0.14 1.65
CA ALA A 187 15.44 -0.46 1.46
C ALA A 187 15.97 -1.02 2.80
N LEU A 188 15.91 -0.27 3.89
CA LEU A 188 16.34 -0.75 5.20
C LEU A 188 15.61 -2.02 5.65
N ARG A 189 14.32 -2.16 5.29
CA ARG A 189 13.54 -3.38 5.59
C ARG A 189 13.90 -4.58 4.72
N THR A 190 14.23 -4.35 3.45
CA THR A 190 14.34 -5.42 2.44
C THR A 190 15.78 -5.80 2.10
N LEU A 191 16.72 -4.86 2.23
CA LEU A 191 18.12 -5.07 1.88
C LEU A 191 18.79 -6.20 2.67
N PRO A 192 18.58 -6.37 3.99
CA PRO A 192 19.23 -7.47 4.72
C PRO A 192 18.83 -8.84 4.17
N ALA A 193 17.53 -9.07 3.96
CA ALA A 193 17.03 -10.32 3.41
C ALA A 193 17.52 -10.56 1.98
N ALA A 194 17.53 -9.52 1.13
CA ALA A 194 18.04 -9.62 -0.24
C ALA A 194 19.55 -9.88 -0.29
N GLN A 195 20.32 -9.27 0.62
CA GLN A 195 21.75 -9.52 0.76
C GLN A 195 22.02 -10.95 1.22
N GLN A 196 21.22 -11.46 2.17
CA GLN A 196 21.34 -12.83 2.64
C GLN A 196 20.99 -13.82 1.51
N ALA A 197 19.86 -13.66 0.84
CA ALA A 197 19.50 -14.52 -0.30
C ALA A 197 20.56 -14.52 -1.40
N ARG A 198 21.20 -13.37 -1.67
CA ARG A 198 22.32 -13.30 -2.61
C ARG A 198 23.55 -14.06 -2.12
N ARG A 199 23.85 -14.03 -0.81
CA ARG A 199 24.94 -14.83 -0.23
C ARG A 199 24.61 -16.31 -0.35
N ASP A 200 23.42 -16.73 0.06
CA ASP A 200 22.97 -18.12 0.00
C ASP A 200 23.02 -18.68 -1.43
N ALA A 201 22.65 -17.86 -2.42
CA ALA A 201 22.77 -18.22 -3.84
C ALA A 201 24.22 -18.43 -4.27
N LEU A 202 25.16 -17.58 -3.84
CA LEU A 202 26.58 -17.75 -4.13
C LEU A 202 27.17 -18.98 -3.41
N GLU A 203 26.76 -19.22 -2.16
CA GLU A 203 27.13 -20.42 -1.41
C GLU A 203 26.61 -21.70 -2.09
N ALA A 204 25.39 -21.66 -2.65
CA ALA A 204 24.83 -22.77 -3.41
C ALA A 204 25.61 -23.02 -4.70
N VAL A 205 25.99 -21.97 -5.43
CA VAL A 205 26.83 -22.08 -6.64
C VAL A 205 28.21 -22.68 -6.31
N ALA A 206 28.87 -22.20 -5.25
CA ALA A 206 30.16 -22.75 -4.83
C ALA A 206 30.08 -24.23 -4.44
N ARG A 207 29.03 -24.63 -3.70
CA ARG A 207 28.77 -26.04 -3.36
C ARG A 207 28.50 -26.90 -4.58
N ALA A 208 27.75 -26.40 -5.55
CA ALA A 208 27.51 -27.10 -6.81
C ALA A 208 28.80 -27.31 -7.62
N ALA A 209 29.78 -26.42 -7.49
CA ALA A 209 31.11 -26.55 -8.09
C ALA A 209 32.09 -27.41 -7.26
N GLY A 210 31.63 -28.03 -6.17
CA GLY A 210 32.42 -28.95 -5.34
C GLY A 210 33.23 -28.30 -4.23
N PHE A 211 32.99 -27.02 -3.91
CA PHE A 211 33.66 -26.33 -2.80
C PHE A 211 32.81 -26.36 -1.52
N ALA A 212 33.43 -26.25 -0.35
CA ALA A 212 32.70 -26.28 0.93
C ALA A 212 31.88 -25.00 1.18
N SER A 213 32.38 -23.86 0.70
CA SER A 213 31.74 -22.55 0.79
C SER A 213 32.25 -21.61 -0.31
N MET A 214 31.64 -20.44 -0.45
CA MET A 214 32.15 -19.40 -1.35
C MET A 214 33.53 -18.90 -0.91
N ALA A 215 33.82 -18.83 0.39
CA ALA A 215 35.13 -18.42 0.89
C ALA A 215 36.21 -19.47 0.55
N ASP A 216 35.89 -20.75 0.76
CA ASP A 216 36.73 -21.90 0.39
C ASP A 216 37.02 -21.91 -1.12
N ALA A 217 36.01 -21.67 -1.95
CA ALA A 217 36.17 -21.57 -3.40
C ALA A 217 37.14 -20.46 -3.81
N ILE A 218 37.09 -19.31 -3.14
CA ILE A 218 37.98 -18.18 -3.44
C ILE A 218 39.43 -18.47 -3.04
N GLU A 219 39.66 -19.15 -1.92
CA GLU A 219 41.00 -19.50 -1.46
C GLU A 219 41.61 -20.62 -2.32
N ASN A 220 40.87 -21.68 -2.61
CA ASN A 220 41.34 -22.79 -3.47
C ASN A 220 41.61 -22.37 -4.92
N THR A 221 41.11 -21.21 -5.34
CA THR A 221 41.35 -20.65 -6.68
C THR A 221 42.24 -19.42 -6.65
N ARG A 222 42.86 -19.08 -5.51
CA ARG A 222 43.59 -17.82 -5.30
C ARG A 222 44.68 -17.56 -6.34
N ASP A 223 45.42 -18.61 -6.71
CA ASP A 223 46.52 -18.55 -7.67
C ASP A 223 46.06 -18.42 -9.13
N LEU A 224 44.76 -18.65 -9.38
CA LEU A 224 44.19 -18.49 -10.71
C LEU A 224 43.87 -17.01 -10.99
N PRO A 225 44.03 -16.55 -12.24
CA PRO A 225 43.46 -15.30 -12.70
C PRO A 225 41.95 -15.25 -12.44
N SER A 226 41.40 -14.09 -12.10
CA SER A 226 40.00 -13.99 -11.65
C SER A 226 38.97 -14.52 -12.66
N ARG A 227 39.28 -14.52 -13.96
CA ARG A 227 38.40 -15.08 -15.00
C ARG A 227 38.37 -16.61 -14.96
N ALA A 228 39.53 -17.25 -14.83
CA ALA A 228 39.64 -18.72 -14.71
C ALA A 228 39.04 -19.21 -13.39
N ALA A 229 39.27 -18.49 -12.29
CA ALA A 229 38.61 -18.77 -11.01
C ALA A 229 37.08 -18.67 -11.13
N ALA A 230 36.58 -17.63 -11.80
CA ALA A 230 35.15 -17.42 -11.98
C ALA A 230 34.48 -18.52 -12.82
N GLU A 231 35.14 -18.94 -13.91
CA GLU A 231 34.72 -20.07 -14.74
C GLU A 231 34.66 -21.37 -13.92
N ARG A 232 35.70 -21.65 -13.13
CA ARG A 232 35.76 -22.83 -12.27
C ARG A 232 34.68 -22.85 -11.18
N ILE A 233 34.32 -21.69 -10.62
CA ILE A 233 33.32 -21.59 -9.54
C ILE A 233 31.89 -21.48 -10.12
N GLY A 234 31.72 -21.06 -11.37
CA GLY A 234 30.40 -20.78 -11.96
C GLY A 234 29.82 -19.41 -11.59
N VAL A 235 30.67 -18.41 -11.33
CA VAL A 235 30.26 -17.03 -10.99
C VAL A 235 30.86 -16.01 -11.95
N GLY A 236 30.49 -14.73 -11.82
CA GLY A 236 31.12 -13.64 -12.59
C GLY A 236 32.51 -13.25 -12.05
N ALA A 237 33.44 -12.88 -12.93
CA ALA A 237 34.80 -12.46 -12.55
C ALA A 237 34.83 -11.23 -11.63
N SER A 238 33.87 -10.32 -11.75
CA SER A 238 33.72 -9.17 -10.85
C SER A 238 33.35 -9.58 -9.42
N THR A 239 32.60 -10.67 -9.25
CA THR A 239 32.28 -11.27 -7.95
C THR A 239 33.56 -11.79 -7.29
N VAL A 240 34.37 -12.57 -8.01
CA VAL A 240 35.66 -13.09 -7.51
C VAL A 240 36.58 -11.95 -7.06
N LYS A 241 36.76 -10.93 -7.90
CA LYS A 241 37.58 -9.75 -7.55
C LYS A 241 37.11 -9.08 -6.26
N ARG A 242 35.80 -8.89 -6.09
CA ARG A 242 35.21 -8.27 -4.90
C ARG A 242 35.43 -9.10 -3.64
N TRP A 243 35.36 -10.43 -3.75
CA TRP A 243 35.62 -11.33 -2.62
C TRP A 243 37.09 -11.30 -2.20
N ARG A 244 38.04 -11.33 -3.14
CA ARG A 244 39.48 -11.23 -2.83
C ARG A 244 39.87 -9.89 -2.19
N GLN A 245 39.18 -8.80 -2.54
CA GLN A 245 39.42 -7.48 -1.98
C GLN A 245 38.82 -7.28 -0.58
N ARG A 246 37.85 -8.11 -0.17
CA ARG A 246 37.33 -8.08 1.19
C ARG A 246 38.40 -8.65 2.11
N LYS A 247 39.01 -7.80 2.93
CA LYS A 247 39.82 -8.26 4.05
C LYS A 247 38.93 -9.16 4.93
N PRO A 248 39.41 -10.33 5.37
CA PRO A 248 38.73 -11.05 6.45
C PRO A 248 38.61 -10.09 7.64
N ALA A 249 37.38 -9.94 8.14
CA ALA A 249 37.09 -9.15 9.32
C ALA A 249 37.54 -9.91 10.58
#